data_AF-A0A1B0FIK0-F1
#
_entry.id   AF-A0A1B0FIK0-F1
#
_cell.length_a   1.000
_cell.length_b   1.000
_cell.length_c   1.000
_cell.angle_alpha   90.00
_cell.angle_beta   90.00
_cell.angle_gamma   90.00
#
_symmetry.space_group_name_H-M   'P 1'
#
loop_
_entity.id
_entity.type
_entity.pdbx_description
1 polymer ?
#
loop_
_entity_poly.entity_id
_entity_poly.type
_entity_poly.pdbx_seq_one_letter_code
_entity_poly.pdbx_strand_id
1 'polypeptide(L)'
;MSDDEYGVCPYNNTHRVLRIRMPSHIIKCRKNYTGPELEQCAYNATHLVAAGTMRQHLEGCMDRHNFNKSQYIKIAETHSRR
;
A
#
# COMPACT_ATOMS: atom_id res chain seq x y z
N MET A 1 18.83 6.40 12.16
CA MET A 1 17.66 5.62 11.71
C MET A 1 16.48 6.54 11.84
N SER A 2 15.90 6.95 10.72
CA SER A 2 14.81 7.92 10.69
C SER A 2 13.49 7.19 10.94
N ASP A 3 12.52 7.84 11.58
CA ASP A 3 11.23 7.23 11.93
C ASP A 3 10.45 6.74 10.69
N ASP A 4 10.72 7.35 9.53
CA ASP A 4 10.14 7.05 8.22
C ASP A 4 10.35 5.61 7.72
N GLU A 5 11.34 4.90 8.27
CA GLU A 5 11.68 3.52 7.86
C GLU A 5 10.69 2.49 8.40
N TYR A 6 9.85 2.87 9.37
CA TYR A 6 8.88 1.99 10.00
C TYR A 6 7.45 2.27 9.50
N GLY A 7 6.62 1.24 9.55
CA GLY A 7 5.19 1.29 9.33
C GLY A 7 4.44 0.49 10.38
N VAL A 8 3.15 0.79 10.55
CA VAL A 8 2.26 0.05 11.45
C VAL A 8 1.61 -1.09 10.68
N CYS A 9 1.50 -2.26 11.30
CA CYS A 9 0.83 -3.40 10.66
C CYS A 9 -0.68 -3.14 10.55
N PRO A 10 -1.29 -3.36 9.37
CA PRO A 10 -2.72 -3.14 9.18
C PRO A 10 -3.61 -4.16 9.89
N TYR A 11 -3.07 -5.32 10.32
CA TYR A 11 -3.80 -6.31 11.11
C TYR A 11 -3.71 -6.07 12.61
N ASN A 12 -2.69 -5.35 13.07
CA ASN A 12 -2.47 -5.09 14.49
C ASN A 12 -1.66 -3.81 14.70
N ASN A 13 -2.32 -2.79 15.24
CA ASN A 13 -1.72 -1.48 15.46
C ASN A 13 -0.59 -1.47 16.51
N THR A 14 -0.42 -2.53 17.30
CA THR A 14 0.71 -2.65 18.24
C THR A 14 2.01 -3.06 17.53
N HIS A 15 1.93 -3.60 16.31
CA HIS A 15 3.10 -4.01 15.55
C HIS A 15 3.67 -2.84 14.77
N ARG A 16 4.89 -2.41 15.16
CA ARG A 16 5.71 -1.48 14.40
C ARG A 16 6.81 -2.24 13.66
N VAL A 17 6.79 -2.19 12.34
CA VAL A 17 7.61 -3.05 11.48
C VAL A 17 8.35 -2.20 10.47
N LEU A 18 9.61 -2.53 10.18
CA LEU A 18 10.34 -1.91 9.08
C LEU A 18 9.56 -2.09 7.77
N ARG A 19 9.40 -1.02 6.98
CA ARG A 19 8.64 -1.04 5.72
C ARG A 19 9.13 -2.14 4.78
N ILE A 20 10.44 -2.36 4.71
CA ILE A 20 11.06 -3.43 3.91
C ILE A 20 10.67 -4.85 4.37
N ARG A 21 10.33 -5.03 5.65
CA ARG A 21 9.89 -6.31 6.23
C ARG A 21 8.36 -6.45 6.27
N MET A 22 7.61 -5.41 5.91
CA MET A 22 6.16 -5.41 5.97
C MET A 22 5.50 -6.53 5.13
N PRO A 23 5.95 -6.85 3.90
CA PRO A 23 5.32 -7.91 3.11
C PRO A 23 5.38 -9.28 3.79
N SER A 24 6.55 -9.67 4.30
CA SER A 24 6.73 -10.96 4.98
C SER A 24 6.04 -10.98 6.35
N HIS A 25 5.94 -9.82 7.02
CA HIS A 25 5.18 -9.66 8.24
C HIS A 25 3.67 -9.89 8.02
N ILE A 26 3.08 -9.22 7.03
CA ILE A 26 1.65 -9.27 6.72
C ILE A 26 1.18 -10.70 6.48
N ILE A 27 1.94 -11.51 5.72
CA ILE A 27 1.61 -12.92 5.44
C ILE A 27 1.47 -13.73 6.73
N LYS A 28 2.34 -13.49 7.72
CA LYS A 28 2.32 -14.18 9.01
C LYS A 28 1.21 -13.64 9.91
N CYS A 29 1.04 -12.32 9.94
CA CYS A 29 0.07 -11.65 10.80
C CYS A 29 -1.38 -11.95 10.36
N ARG A 30 -1.62 -12.06 9.04
CA ARG A 30 -2.92 -12.45 8.47
C ARG A 30 -3.46 -13.75 9.04
N LYS A 31 -2.58 -14.74 9.28
CA LYS A 31 -2.98 -16.06 9.81
C LYS A 31 -3.54 -16.02 11.23
N ASN A 32 -3.15 -15.00 12.00
CA ASN A 32 -3.55 -14.83 13.40
C ASN A 32 -4.60 -13.73 13.56
N TYR A 33 -5.05 -13.13 12.46
CA TYR A 33 -5.99 -12.02 12.51
C TYR A 33 -7.43 -12.53 12.61
N THR A 34 -8.15 -12.04 13.62
CA THR A 34 -9.54 -12.41 13.92
C THR A 34 -10.51 -11.23 13.78
N GLY A 35 -10.06 -10.13 13.17
CA GLY A 35 -10.86 -8.92 12.99
C GLY A 35 -11.68 -8.92 11.68
N PRO A 36 -12.29 -7.77 11.34
CA PRO A 36 -13.08 -7.62 10.11
C PRO A 36 -12.23 -7.79 8.86
N GLU A 37 -12.85 -8.24 7.77
CA GLU A 37 -12.16 -8.44 6.48
C GLU A 37 -11.46 -7.17 6.01
N LEU A 38 -10.22 -7.35 5.54
CA LEU A 38 -9.41 -6.28 4.94
C LEU A 38 -9.17 -6.59 3.46
N GLU A 39 -9.32 -5.57 2.63
CA GLU A 39 -9.02 -5.59 1.20
C GLU A 39 -7.60 -5.09 0.95
N GLN A 40 -6.92 -5.71 0.00
CA GLN A 40 -5.56 -5.32 -0.40
C GLN A 40 -5.61 -4.24 -1.48
N CYS A 41 -4.80 -3.19 -1.33
CA CYS A 41 -4.68 -2.15 -2.35
C CYS A 41 -4.07 -2.72 -3.64
N ALA A 42 -4.61 -2.28 -4.78
CA ALA A 42 -4.15 -2.67 -6.11
C ALA A 42 -2.76 -2.10 -6.46
N TYR A 43 -2.32 -1.03 -5.78
CA TYR A 43 -1.06 -0.33 -6.08
C TYR A 43 0.07 -0.70 -5.10
N ASN A 44 -0.27 -1.19 -3.91
CA ASN A 44 0.70 -1.59 -2.90
C ASN A 44 0.14 -2.74 -2.04
N ALA A 45 0.72 -3.93 -2.19
CA ALA A 45 0.27 -5.13 -1.49
C ALA A 45 0.45 -5.07 0.04
N THR A 46 1.18 -4.08 0.57
CA THR A 46 1.30 -3.86 2.02
C THR A 46 0.17 -3.01 2.59
N HIS A 47 -0.58 -2.31 1.74
CA HIS A 47 -1.76 -1.57 2.17
C HIS A 47 -2.95 -2.52 2.23
N LEU A 48 -3.43 -2.76 3.45
CA LEU A 48 -4.67 -3.47 3.73
C LEU A 48 -5.63 -2.50 4.40
N VAL A 49 -6.85 -2.41 3.88
CA VAL A 49 -7.87 -1.44 4.29
C VAL A 49 -9.16 -2.16 4.60
N ALA A 50 -10.01 -1.58 5.45
CA ALA A 50 -11.29 -2.19 5.79
C ALA A 50 -12.15 -2.40 4.54
N ALA A 51 -12.82 -3.55 4.47
CA ALA A 51 -13.69 -3.85 3.34
C ALA A 51 -14.73 -2.73 3.10
N GLY A 52 -14.88 -2.31 1.84
CA GLY A 52 -15.77 -1.23 1.42
C GLY A 52 -15.17 0.19 1.52
N THR A 53 -13.97 0.35 2.10
CA THR A 53 -13.30 1.66 2.24
C THR A 53 -12.23 1.92 1.17
N MET A 54 -12.02 0.98 0.24
CA MET A 54 -10.99 1.08 -0.79
C MET A 54 -11.07 2.37 -1.60
N ARG A 55 -12.29 2.82 -1.95
CA ARG A 55 -12.46 4.06 -2.73
C ARG A 55 -11.89 5.28 -2.00
N GLN A 56 -12.17 5.40 -0.70
CA GLN A 56 -11.66 6.47 0.15
C GLN A 56 -10.13 6.35 0.34
N HIS A 57 -9.61 5.12 0.51
CA HIS A 57 -8.17 4.90 0.56
C HIS A 57 -7.47 5.41 -0.71
N LEU A 58 -8.01 5.10 -1.89
CA LEU A 58 -7.41 5.50 -3.16
C LEU A 58 -7.37 7.03 -3.35
N GLU A 59 -8.30 7.78 -2.76
CA GLU A 59 -8.28 9.26 -2.79
C GLU A 59 -6.98 9.83 -2.19
N GLY A 60 -6.43 9.20 -1.13
CA GLY A 60 -5.19 9.59 -0.47
C GLY A 60 -3.97 8.68 -0.73
N CYS A 61 -4.09 7.65 -1.57
CA CYS A 61 -3.03 6.65 -1.76
C CYS A 61 -1.88 7.19 -2.62
N MET A 62 -0.70 7.38 -2.01
CA MET A 62 0.49 7.88 -2.70
C MET A 62 0.99 6.92 -3.79
N ASP A 63 0.90 5.62 -3.58
CA ASP A 63 1.30 4.62 -4.59
C ASP A 63 0.41 4.69 -5.83
N ARG A 64 -0.91 4.94 -5.65
CA ARG A 64 -1.81 5.21 -6.78
C ARG A 64 -1.39 6.47 -7.53
N HIS A 65 -1.14 7.56 -6.80
CA HIS A 65 -0.75 8.83 -7.41
C HIS A 65 0.56 8.68 -8.21
N ASN A 66 1.55 8.01 -7.64
CA ASN A 66 2.84 7.75 -8.29
C ASN A 66 2.68 6.84 -9.51
N PHE A 67 1.85 5.80 -9.42
CA PHE A 67 1.53 4.94 -10.56
C PHE A 67 0.93 5.77 -11.70
N ASN A 68 -0.10 6.57 -11.43
CA ASN A 68 -0.76 7.40 -12.44
C ASN A 68 0.21 8.41 -13.08
N LYS A 69 1.03 9.08 -12.27
CA LYS A 69 2.08 9.99 -12.77
C LYS A 69 3.06 9.27 -13.69
N SER A 70 3.49 8.06 -13.33
CA SER A 70 4.40 7.27 -14.16
C SER A 70 3.77 6.88 -15.51
N GLN A 71 2.47 6.57 -15.54
CA GLN A 71 1.76 6.27 -16.78
C GLN A 71 1.69 7.50 -17.69
N TYR A 72 1.35 8.66 -17.12
CA TYR A 72 1.29 9.92 -17.87
C TYR A 72 2.62 10.27 -18.55
N ILE A 73 3.73 10.14 -17.81
CA ILE A 73 5.08 10.40 -18.35
C ILE A 73 5.38 9.46 -19.53
N LYS A 74 5.11 8.16 -19.39
CA LYS A 74 5.33 7.18 -20.47
C LYS A 74 4.52 7.50 -21.72
N ILE A 75 3.27 7.91 -21.55
CA ILE A 75 2.41 8.32 -22.67
C ILE A 75 3.01 9.54 -23.36
N ALA A 76 3.37 10.58 -22.61
CA ALA A 76 3.99 11.79 -23.16
C ALA A 76 5.30 11.47 -23.93
N GLU A 77 6.19 10.65 -23.34
CA GLU A 77 7.42 10.21 -24.00
C GLU A 77 7.18 9.46 -25.31
N THR A 78 6.11 8.65 -25.36
CA THR A 78 5.73 7.90 -26.57
C THR A 78 5.26 8.84 -27.69
N HIS A 79 4.57 9.93 -27.34
CA HIS A 79 4.14 10.94 -28.31
C HIS A 79 5.26 11.88 -28.75
N SER A 80 6.25 12.16 -27.90
CA SER A 80 7.40 13.02 -28.22
C SER A 80 8.48 12.35 -29.08
N ARG A 81 8.41 11.01 -29.27
CA ARG A 81 9.30 10.27 -30.19
C ARG A 81 8.71 10.07 -31.59
N ARG A 82 7.56 10.67 -31.88
CA ARG A 82 6.98 10.74 -33.23
C ARG A 82 7.23 12.09 -33.87
#